data_AF-A0A355F1N8-F1
#
_entry.id   AF-A0A355F1N8-F1
#
_cell.length_a   1.000
_cell.length_b   1.000
_cell.length_c   1.000
_cell.angle_alpha   90.00
_cell.angle_beta   90.00
_cell.angle_gamma   90.00
#
_symmetry.space_group_name_H-M   'P 1'
#
loop_
_entity.id
_entity.type
_entity.pdbx_description
1 polymer ?
#
loop_
_entity_poly.entity_id
_entity_poly.type
_entity_poly.pdbx_seq_one_letter_code
_entity_poly.pdbx_strand_id
1 'polypeptide(L)'
;GALIFARREALAERVDHLRHITGGVASPFNSWLVLRGLRTLACRMAVQSANALAVARALEGHPAVARTFYPGLEKHPGHAIAARQMTGGFGAIISIQVSGGEEAAVRAVGRAALFTRATSLGGVESL
;
A
#
# COMPACT_ATOMS: atom_id res chain seq x y z
N GLY A 1 -1.53 -13.24 8.20
CA GLY A 1 -0.87 -12.78 6.97
C GLY A 1 -0.48 -13.96 6.11
N ALA A 2 0.12 -13.72 4.95
CA ALA A 2 0.62 -14.76 4.06
C ALA A 2 2.07 -14.47 3.69
N LEU A 3 2.84 -15.53 3.46
CA LEU A 3 4.15 -15.46 2.82
C LEU A 3 4.01 -16.08 1.43
N ILE A 4 4.49 -15.39 0.41
CA ILE A 4 4.39 -15.83 -0.98
C ILE A 4 5.80 -15.89 -1.53
N PHE A 5 6.16 -17.04 -2.09
CA PHE A 5 7.42 -17.25 -2.78
C PHE A 5 7.11 -17.49 -4.25
N ALA A 6 7.87 -16.87 -5.15
CA ALA A 6 7.72 -17.11 -6.59
C ALA A 6 8.06 -18.56 -6.97
N ARG A 7 8.98 -19.19 -6.22
CA ARG A 7 9.46 -20.55 -6.44
C ARG A 7 9.75 -21.23 -5.10
N ARG A 8 9.63 -22.56 -5.09
CA ARG A 8 10.01 -23.40 -3.94
C ARG A 8 11.50 -23.75 -4.05
N GLU A 9 12.33 -22.81 -3.60
CA GLU A 9 13.78 -22.97 -3.55
C GLU A 9 14.26 -23.01 -2.08
N ALA A 10 15.58 -23.04 -1.86
CA ALA A 10 16.19 -23.20 -0.54
C ALA A 10 15.65 -22.22 0.52
N LEU A 11 15.31 -20.97 0.14
CA LEU A 11 14.71 -20.02 1.08
C LEU A 11 13.30 -20.45 1.53
N ALA A 12 12.46 -20.90 0.59
CA ALA A 12 11.10 -21.34 0.90
C ALA A 12 11.12 -22.58 1.81
N GLU A 13 12.04 -23.52 1.56
CA GLU A 13 12.22 -24.72 2.40
C GLU A 13 12.72 -24.36 3.81
N ARG A 14 13.68 -23.44 3.92
CA ARG A 14 14.14 -22.95 5.22
C ARG A 14 13.02 -22.27 6.01
N VAL A 15 12.20 -21.46 5.35
CA VAL A 15 11.04 -20.81 6.00
C VAL A 15 10.02 -21.85 6.44
N ASP A 16 9.73 -22.85 5.62
CA ASP A 16 8.78 -23.92 5.97
C ASP A 16 9.28 -24.75 7.17
N HIS A 17 10.56 -25.13 7.17
CA HIS A 17 11.19 -25.80 8.31
C HIS A 17 11.13 -24.97 9.58
N LEU A 18 11.49 -23.67 9.52
CA LEU A 18 11.38 -22.75 10.66
C LEU A 18 9.94 -22.68 11.19
N ARG A 19 8.96 -22.60 10.28
CA ARG A 19 7.54 -22.53 10.64
C ARG A 19 7.07 -23.81 11.33
N HIS A 20 7.57 -24.97 10.90
CA HIS A 20 7.28 -26.26 11.53
C HIS A 20 7.83 -26.34 12.95
N ILE A 21 9.11 -25.99 13.16
CA ILE A 21 9.76 -26.12 14.48
C ILE A 21 9.30 -25.06 15.48
N THR A 22 8.99 -23.83 15.02
CA THR A 22 8.61 -22.71 15.91
C THR A 22 7.11 -22.62 16.16
N GLY A 23 6.29 -23.28 15.33
CA GLY A 23 4.83 -23.18 15.42
C GLY A 23 4.27 -21.80 15.01
N GLY A 24 5.05 -20.97 14.31
CA GLY A 24 4.62 -19.66 13.78
C GLY A 24 3.59 -19.76 12.64
N VAL A 25 2.47 -20.43 12.88
CA VAL A 25 1.41 -20.72 11.91
C VAL A 25 0.17 -19.87 12.15
N ALA A 26 -0.56 -19.56 11.08
CA ALA A 26 -1.84 -18.87 11.19
C ALA A 26 -2.95 -19.87 11.58
N SER A 27 -3.89 -19.42 12.43
CA SER A 27 -5.13 -20.16 12.68
C SER A 27 -5.87 -20.50 11.36
N PRO A 28 -6.53 -21.67 11.26
CA PRO A 28 -7.32 -22.04 10.08
C PRO A 28 -8.35 -20.98 9.70
N PHE A 29 -9.02 -20.37 10.69
CA PHE A 29 -10.03 -19.33 10.44
C PHE A 29 -9.41 -18.06 9.84
N ASN A 30 -8.27 -17.59 10.38
CA ASN A 30 -7.55 -16.44 9.82
C ASN A 30 -7.04 -16.72 8.41
N SER A 31 -6.57 -17.95 8.16
CA SER A 31 -6.14 -18.39 6.83
C SER A 31 -7.30 -18.37 5.83
N TRP A 32 -8.49 -18.83 6.25
CA TRP A 32 -9.71 -18.73 5.45
C TRP A 32 -10.08 -17.27 5.12
N LEU A 33 -10.00 -16.35 6.09
CA LEU A 33 -10.26 -14.92 5.85
C LEU A 33 -9.29 -14.31 4.83
N VAL A 34 -8.00 -14.67 4.89
CA VAL A 34 -7.01 -14.24 3.88
C VAL A 34 -7.39 -14.78 2.50
N LEU A 35 -7.67 -16.08 2.38
CA LEU A 35 -8.08 -16.70 1.11
C LEU A 35 -9.37 -16.07 0.55
N ARG A 36 -10.35 -15.75 1.42
CA ARG A 36 -11.57 -15.03 1.05
C ARG A 36 -11.24 -13.65 0.48
N GLY A 37 -10.34 -12.90 1.12
CA GLY A 37 -9.91 -11.57 0.66
C GLY A 37 -9.12 -11.59 -0.65
N LEU A 38 -8.36 -12.66 -0.92
CA LEU A 38 -7.60 -12.82 -2.17
C LEU A 38 -8.49 -12.91 -3.40
N ARG A 39 -9.71 -13.47 -3.27
CA ARG A 39 -10.67 -13.59 -4.39
C ARG A 39 -11.04 -12.24 -5.02
N THR A 40 -10.96 -11.15 -4.26
CA THR A 40 -11.26 -9.78 -4.73
C THR A 40 -10.02 -8.89 -4.80
N LEU A 41 -8.81 -9.45 -4.64
CA LEU A 41 -7.60 -8.63 -4.59
C LEU A 41 -7.37 -7.86 -5.88
N ALA A 42 -7.51 -8.50 -7.04
CA ALA A 42 -7.24 -7.87 -8.33
C ALA A 42 -8.17 -6.67 -8.59
N CYS A 43 -9.48 -6.81 -8.34
CA CYS A 43 -10.43 -5.72 -8.56
C CYS A 43 -10.23 -4.59 -7.54
N ARG A 44 -9.97 -4.89 -6.27
CA ARG A 44 -9.67 -3.86 -5.26
C ARG A 44 -8.39 -3.11 -5.59
N MET A 45 -7.32 -3.80 -5.99
CA MET A 45 -6.04 -3.15 -6.30
C MET A 45 -6.13 -2.24 -7.53
N ALA A 46 -6.91 -2.62 -8.55
CA ALA A 46 -7.16 -1.77 -9.70
C ALA A 46 -7.86 -0.46 -9.30
N VAL A 47 -8.94 -0.55 -8.52
CA VAL A 47 -9.68 0.61 -8.01
C VAL A 47 -8.80 1.47 -7.10
N GLN A 48 -8.10 0.85 -6.15
CA GLN A 48 -7.23 1.56 -5.21
C GLN A 48 -6.08 2.26 -5.93
N SER A 49 -5.48 1.65 -6.95
CA SER A 49 -4.42 2.28 -7.74
C SER A 49 -4.95 3.45 -8.56
N ALA A 50 -6.14 3.34 -9.15
CA ALA A 50 -6.78 4.43 -9.89
C ALA A 50 -7.12 5.61 -8.97
N ASN A 51 -7.71 5.33 -7.80
CA ASN A 51 -7.99 6.35 -6.78
C ASN A 51 -6.71 7.01 -6.29
N ALA A 52 -5.65 6.23 -6.05
CA ALA A 52 -4.39 6.77 -5.57
C ALA A 52 -3.75 7.70 -6.60
N LEU A 53 -3.76 7.33 -7.89
CA LEU A 53 -3.28 8.20 -8.95
C LEU A 53 -4.10 9.50 -9.06
N ALA A 54 -5.43 9.43 -8.92
CA ALA A 54 -6.29 10.61 -8.95
C ALA A 54 -5.98 11.56 -7.78
N VAL A 55 -5.85 11.03 -6.56
CA VAL A 55 -5.47 11.83 -5.38
C VAL A 55 -4.07 12.41 -5.52
N ALA A 56 -3.10 11.61 -5.98
CA ALA A 56 -1.72 12.07 -6.16
C ALA A 56 -1.62 13.22 -7.17
N ARG A 57 -2.35 13.13 -8.30
CA ARG A 57 -2.45 14.20 -9.30
C ARG A 57 -3.14 15.45 -8.76
N ALA A 58 -4.21 15.28 -7.97
CA ALA A 58 -4.91 16.41 -7.36
C ALA A 58 -4.03 17.18 -6.35
N LEU A 59 -3.12 16.47 -5.68
CA LEU A 59 -2.16 17.06 -4.73
C LEU A 59 -0.89 17.58 -5.41
N GLU A 60 -0.58 17.13 -6.62
CA GLU A 60 0.58 17.59 -7.38
C GLU A 60 0.41 19.07 -7.77
N GLY A 61 1.26 19.93 -7.21
CA GLY A 61 1.21 21.38 -7.45
C GLY A 61 0.25 22.14 -6.52
N HIS A 62 -0.37 21.48 -5.54
CA HIS A 62 -1.18 22.16 -4.54
C HIS A 62 -0.28 23.05 -3.64
N PRO A 63 -0.62 24.34 -3.39
CA PRO A 63 0.28 25.28 -2.71
C PRO A 63 0.65 24.89 -1.27
N ALA A 64 -0.23 24.16 -0.58
CA ALA A 64 0.04 23.62 0.76
C ALA A 64 0.83 22.30 0.77
N VAL A 65 1.18 21.74 -0.39
CA VAL A 65 1.92 20.47 -0.51
C VAL A 65 3.27 20.75 -1.16
N ALA A 66 4.34 20.58 -0.39
CA ALA A 66 5.70 20.73 -0.87
C ALA A 66 6.10 19.60 -1.82
N ARG A 67 5.61 18.37 -1.55
CA ARG A 67 5.93 17.21 -2.37
C ARG A 67 4.88 16.12 -2.28
N THR A 68 4.61 15.46 -3.40
CA THR A 68 3.81 14.23 -3.48
C THR A 68 4.71 13.07 -3.89
N PHE A 69 4.66 11.98 -3.13
CA PHE A 69 5.39 10.75 -3.38
C PHE A 69 4.40 9.67 -3.82
N TYR A 70 4.35 9.42 -5.12
CA TYR A 70 3.57 8.34 -5.70
C TYR A 70 4.27 7.79 -6.96
N PRO A 71 4.52 6.48 -7.08
CA PRO A 71 5.26 5.93 -8.21
C PRO A 71 4.58 6.14 -9.57
N GLY A 72 3.26 6.39 -9.58
CA GLY A 72 2.50 6.67 -10.80
C GLY A 72 2.58 8.11 -11.32
N LEU A 73 3.25 9.02 -10.60
CA LEU A 73 3.53 10.36 -11.10
C LEU A 73 4.80 10.36 -11.96
N GLU A 74 4.76 10.98 -13.13
CA GLU A 74 5.91 11.03 -14.06
C GLU A 74 7.14 11.73 -13.44
N LYS A 75 6.91 12.71 -12.56
CA LYS A 75 7.97 13.41 -11.82
C LYS A 75 8.58 12.59 -10.69
N HIS A 76 8.02 11.42 -10.36
CA HIS A 76 8.59 10.57 -9.33
C HIS A 76 9.92 9.97 -9.81
N PRO A 77 11.04 10.08 -9.07
CA PRO A 77 12.35 9.60 -9.53
C PRO A 77 12.39 8.11 -9.91
N GLY A 78 11.56 7.29 -9.24
CA GLY A 78 11.42 5.86 -9.53
C GLY A 78 10.36 5.50 -10.57
N HIS A 79 9.72 6.47 -11.23
CA HIS A 79 8.57 6.21 -12.12
C HIS A 79 8.91 5.23 -13.24
N ALA A 80 10.03 5.44 -13.95
CA ALA A 80 10.43 4.56 -15.05
C ALA A 80 10.69 3.10 -14.59
N ILE A 81 11.22 2.92 -13.38
CA ILE A 81 11.41 1.58 -12.79
C ILE A 81 10.06 0.97 -12.44
N ALA A 82 9.18 1.75 -11.79
CA ALA A 82 7.84 1.32 -11.43
C ALA A 82 7.03 0.90 -12.66
N ALA A 83 7.00 1.74 -13.71
CA ALA A 83 6.29 1.46 -14.96
C ALA A 83 6.82 0.21 -15.68
N ARG A 84 8.11 -0.11 -15.53
CA ARG A 84 8.70 -1.32 -16.11
C ARG A 84 8.30 -2.61 -15.38
N GLN A 85 8.11 -2.56 -14.06
CA GLN A 85 7.95 -3.76 -13.23
C GLN A 85 6.56 -3.94 -12.60
N MET A 86 5.74 -2.90 -12.57
CA MET A 86 4.40 -2.92 -12.00
C MET A 86 3.36 -3.03 -13.11
N THR A 87 2.36 -3.88 -12.90
CA THR A 87 1.27 -4.12 -13.86
C THR A 87 -0.07 -3.80 -13.22
N GLY A 88 -0.99 -3.20 -13.98
CA GLY A 88 -2.34 -2.90 -13.48
C GLY A 88 -2.45 -1.71 -12.53
N GLY A 89 -1.40 -0.89 -12.42
CA GLY A 89 -1.37 0.32 -11.61
C GLY A 89 -0.09 0.45 -10.78
N PHE A 90 -0.02 1.49 -9.95
CA PHE A 90 1.15 1.85 -9.15
C PHE A 90 0.93 1.65 -7.63
N GLY A 91 -0.11 0.91 -7.25
CA GLY A 91 -0.47 0.64 -5.87
C GLY A 91 -1.31 1.75 -5.25
N ALA A 92 -1.71 1.52 -3.98
CA ALA A 92 -2.67 2.33 -3.25
C ALA A 92 -2.04 3.38 -2.32
N ILE A 93 -0.72 3.36 -2.14
CA ILE A 93 -0.05 4.13 -1.10
C ILE A 93 0.48 5.44 -1.68
N ILE A 94 0.09 6.55 -1.06
CA ILE A 94 0.59 7.89 -1.34
C ILE A 94 1.23 8.43 -0.07
N SER A 95 2.33 9.16 -0.20
CA SER A 95 2.83 10.01 0.88
C SER A 95 2.90 11.45 0.40
N ILE A 96 2.64 12.40 1.29
CA ILE A 96 2.77 13.83 1.00
C ILE A 96 3.60 14.52 2.06
N GLN A 97 4.34 15.54 1.62
CA GLN A 97 5.02 16.47 2.49
C GLN A 97 4.23 17.79 2.48
N VAL A 98 3.62 18.13 3.61
CA VAL A 98 2.84 19.36 3.78
C VAL A 98 3.80 20.54 4.01
N SER A 99 3.53 21.66 3.35
CA SER A 99 4.24 22.92 3.56
C SER A 99 3.95 23.48 4.96
N GLY A 100 4.95 23.99 5.67
CA GLY A 100 4.77 24.55 7.02
C GLY A 100 5.05 23.57 8.17
N GLY A 101 5.63 22.40 7.87
CA GLY A 101 6.19 21.50 8.89
C GLY A 101 5.17 20.61 9.60
N GLU A 102 5.59 20.04 10.73
CA GLU A 102 4.84 19.02 11.48
C GLU A 102 3.44 19.49 11.87
N GLU A 103 3.31 20.68 12.48
CA GLU A 103 2.01 21.15 12.95
C GLU A 103 1.00 21.33 11.80
N ALA A 104 1.46 21.82 10.64
CA ALA A 104 0.63 21.96 9.46
C ALA A 104 0.16 20.59 8.95
N ALA A 105 1.06 19.60 8.95
CA ALA A 105 0.73 18.23 8.58
C ALA A 105 -0.31 17.62 9.54
N VAL A 106 -0.12 17.76 10.85
CA VAL A 106 -1.06 17.26 11.87
C VAL A 106 -2.43 17.92 11.72
N ARG A 107 -2.49 19.25 11.50
CA ARG A 107 -3.75 19.96 11.26
C ARG A 107 -4.44 19.51 9.97
N ALA A 108 -3.69 19.28 8.89
CA ALA A 108 -4.24 18.81 7.63
C ALA A 108 -4.91 17.42 7.80
N VAL A 109 -4.20 16.48 8.42
CA VAL A 109 -4.72 15.13 8.72
C VAL A 109 -5.90 15.20 9.71
N GLY A 110 -5.86 16.12 10.68
CA GLY A 110 -6.96 16.35 11.63
C GLY A 110 -8.27 16.80 10.97
N ARG A 111 -8.19 17.47 9.82
CA ARG A 111 -9.33 17.99 9.05
C ARG A 111 -9.89 17.02 8.02
N ALA A 112 -9.19 15.91 7.73
CA ALA A 112 -9.70 14.92 6.79
C ALA A 112 -10.91 14.19 7.38
N ALA A 113 -12.08 14.34 6.73
CA ALA A 113 -13.33 13.74 7.20
C ALA A 113 -13.58 12.33 6.63
N LEU A 114 -13.01 12.03 5.46
CA LEU A 114 -13.14 10.72 4.79
C LEU A 114 -12.01 9.75 5.13
N PHE A 115 -10.81 10.27 5.44
CA PHE A 115 -9.65 9.46 5.79
C PHE A 115 -9.64 9.19 7.29
N THR A 116 -9.64 7.92 7.68
CA THR A 116 -9.64 7.52 9.09
C THR A 116 -8.22 7.46 9.62
N ARG A 117 -7.91 8.26 10.65
CA ARG A 117 -6.60 8.24 11.29
C ARG A 117 -6.34 6.90 12.00
N ALA A 118 -5.56 6.02 11.38
CA ALA A 118 -5.17 4.72 11.91
C ALA A 118 -3.73 4.34 11.51
N THR A 119 -3.18 3.32 12.14
CA THR A 119 -1.80 2.85 11.92
C THR A 119 -1.69 1.71 10.90
N SER A 120 -2.82 1.18 10.40
CA SER A 120 -2.85 0.10 9.41
C SER A 120 -2.97 0.64 7.97
N LEU A 121 -2.98 -0.26 6.98
CA LEU A 121 -3.11 0.08 5.56
C LEU A 121 -3.64 -1.10 4.74
N GLY A 122 -4.08 -0.84 3.51
CA GLY A 122 -4.47 -1.86 2.54
C GLY A 122 -5.89 -2.43 2.72
N GLY A 123 -6.65 -1.89 3.67
CA GLY A 123 -8.09 -2.10 3.80
C GLY A 123 -8.89 -1.50 2.65
N VAL A 124 -10.22 -1.51 2.75
CA VAL A 124 -11.11 -0.92 1.72
C VAL A 124 -11.40 0.55 1.99
N GLU A 125 -11.23 0.96 3.23
CA GLU A 125 -11.32 2.31 3.75
C GLU A 125 -10.09 3.15 3.38
N SER A 126 -10.29 4.47 3.31
CA SER A 126 -9.19 5.43 3.22
C SER A 126 -8.67 5.73 4.62
N LEU A 127 -7.34 5.65 4.80
CA LEU A 127 -6.65 5.86 6.08
C LEU A 127 -5.65 7.02 5.96
#